data_AF-A0A0L9TTI9-F1
#
_entry.id   AF-A0A0L9TTI9-F1
#
_cell.length_a   1.000
_cell.length_b   1.000
_cell.length_c   1.000
_cell.angle_alpha   90.00
_cell.angle_beta   90.00
_cell.angle_gamma   90.00
#
_symmetry.space_group_name_H-M   'P 1'
#
loop_
_entity.id
_entity.type
_entity.pdbx_description
1 polymer ?
#
loop_
_entity_poly.entity_id
_entity_poly.type
_entity_poly.pdbx_seq_one_letter_code
_entity_poly.pdbx_strand_id
1 'polypeptide(L)'
;MTRKIYDEYNDEVVELTKDEIKLVRRLLKNQAPHSDFDPYPDYVDWYKWEDAKHPLSNAPEPKRRFIPSKWEAKKVVQYVRAIRKGTITFDKPKEEDGPYLLWGDDSGSTEKSNHLAYIPAPKQKLPGHDESYNPPLEYIPTQEEINSYQLMFEEDRPKFIPKRFTSMRSIPSYENAMKESFERCLDLYLCPRVRKKRLNIDPESLKPKLPSRKELKPYPITCYIEYKGHEDAVTSISIEASGQWMASGSSDGTVRVWEVETGRCLRRWEVGEAVSCVSWNPLPDMHILAVSAGQDVLLLNTGLGDEELQNQIKELLWIDSSTASDDSGDKAPSVSWLKDDKHMGLRLRHFKTVTAVEWHRKGDYFSTVMPTDILFKCFF
;
A
#
# COMPACT_ATOMS: atom_id res chain seq x y z
N MET A 1 109.73 73.53 11.35
CA MET A 1 110.45 73.00 12.52
C MET A 1 111.90 73.46 12.42
N THR A 2 112.33 74.27 13.37
CA THR A 2 113.68 74.80 13.50
C THR A 2 114.69 73.65 13.56
N ARG A 3 115.77 73.70 12.78
CA ARG A 3 116.79 72.63 12.65
C ARG A 3 117.83 72.63 13.79
N LYS A 4 117.51 73.30 14.89
CA LYS A 4 118.45 73.63 15.96
C LYS A 4 118.02 72.91 17.23
N ILE A 5 118.90 72.09 17.77
CA ILE A 5 118.74 71.43 19.08
C ILE A 5 119.85 71.97 19.98
N TYR A 6 119.49 72.30 21.22
CA TYR A 6 120.45 72.74 22.23
C TYR A 6 121.09 71.52 22.88
N ASP A 7 122.41 71.47 22.91
CA ASP A 7 123.16 70.44 23.62
C ASP A 7 123.56 70.98 25.01
N GLU A 8 122.92 70.49 26.07
CA GLU A 8 123.15 70.92 27.46
C GLU A 8 124.55 70.56 27.99
N TYR A 9 125.27 69.62 27.37
CA TYR A 9 126.58 69.21 27.87
C TYR A 9 127.71 70.15 27.42
N ASN A 10 127.61 70.66 26.19
CA ASN A 10 128.61 71.55 25.59
C ASN A 10 128.15 73.03 25.50
N ASP A 11 126.92 73.33 25.91
CA ASP A 11 126.31 74.67 25.91
C ASP A 11 126.26 75.36 24.51
N GLU A 12 126.09 74.56 23.46
CA GLU A 12 126.00 75.03 22.07
C GLU A 12 124.68 74.63 21.38
N VAL A 13 124.23 75.48 20.45
CA VAL A 13 123.05 75.18 19.60
C VAL A 13 123.52 74.49 18.32
N VAL A 14 123.35 73.17 18.24
CA VAL A 14 123.78 72.34 17.11
C VAL A 14 122.70 72.26 16.03
N GLU A 15 123.10 72.43 14.77
CA GLU A 15 122.22 72.21 13.61
C GLU A 15 122.29 70.74 13.15
N LEU A 16 121.15 70.03 13.19
CA LEU A 16 121.12 68.62 12.75
C LEU A 16 121.31 68.48 11.23
N THR A 17 122.05 67.46 10.83
CA THR A 17 122.24 67.11 9.42
C THR A 17 120.95 66.59 8.79
N LYS A 18 120.86 66.65 7.46
CA LYS A 18 119.67 66.18 6.72
C LYS A 18 119.41 64.68 6.92
N ASP A 19 120.46 63.87 7.08
CA ASP A 19 120.37 62.42 7.22
C ASP A 19 119.91 62.00 8.63
N GLU A 20 120.40 62.67 9.68
CA GLU A 20 119.92 62.49 11.05
C GLU A 20 118.43 62.83 11.16
N ILE A 21 118.00 63.95 10.57
CA ILE A 21 116.58 64.31 10.52
C ILE A 21 115.77 63.26 9.74
N LYS A 22 116.32 62.70 8.65
CA LYS A 22 115.66 61.66 7.85
C LYS A 22 115.52 60.36 8.65
N LEU A 23 116.54 59.97 9.41
CA LEU A 23 116.54 58.82 10.30
C LEU A 23 115.53 58.99 11.44
N VAL A 24 115.52 60.16 12.11
CA VAL A 24 114.54 60.49 13.14
C VAL A 24 113.11 60.48 12.57
N ARG A 25 112.89 61.01 11.36
CA ARG A 25 111.59 60.93 10.69
C ARG A 25 111.18 59.51 10.33
N ARG A 26 112.12 58.63 9.94
CA ARG A 26 111.83 57.21 9.66
C ARG A 26 111.45 56.47 10.94
N LEU A 27 112.20 56.69 12.01
CA LEU A 27 111.90 56.15 13.34
C LEU A 27 110.53 56.61 13.83
N LEU A 28 110.23 57.92 13.75
CA LEU A 28 108.90 58.45 14.09
C LEU A 28 107.76 57.86 13.25
N LYS A 29 108.05 57.45 12.01
CA LYS A 29 107.09 56.79 11.12
C LYS A 29 107.08 55.26 11.25
N ASN A 30 107.74 54.70 12.27
CA ASN A 30 107.92 53.25 12.47
C ASN A 30 108.49 52.53 11.23
N GLN A 31 109.32 53.20 10.44
CA GLN A 31 110.07 52.60 9.34
C GLN A 31 111.45 52.16 9.84
N ALA A 32 112.04 51.17 9.17
CA ALA A 32 113.39 50.72 9.49
C ALA A 32 114.40 51.89 9.40
N PRO A 33 115.38 51.98 10.34
CA PRO A 33 116.32 53.10 10.38
C PRO A 33 117.17 53.20 9.11
N HIS A 34 117.68 52.06 8.64
CA HIS A 34 118.48 51.95 7.42
C HIS A 34 117.60 51.93 6.17
N SER A 35 118.07 52.53 5.08
CA SER A 35 117.35 52.51 3.79
C SER A 35 117.30 51.13 3.16
N ASP A 36 118.27 50.27 3.46
CA ASP A 36 118.53 49.04 2.70
C ASP A 36 117.89 47.81 3.37
N PHE A 37 117.05 48.03 4.38
CA PHE A 37 116.32 46.96 5.05
C PHE A 37 115.13 46.53 4.19
N ASP A 38 115.17 45.27 3.73
CA ASP A 38 114.02 44.62 3.09
C ASP A 38 113.09 44.03 4.17
N PRO A 39 111.85 44.53 4.32
CA PRO A 39 110.91 44.02 5.30
C PRO A 39 110.37 42.63 4.96
N TYR A 40 110.52 42.16 3.73
CA TYR A 40 109.93 40.92 3.23
C TYR A 40 110.93 40.07 2.45
N PRO A 41 112.01 39.56 3.09
CA PRO A 41 112.91 38.64 2.43
C PRO A 41 112.19 37.32 2.14
N ASP A 42 112.51 36.70 1.00
CA ASP A 42 111.99 35.38 0.65
C ASP A 42 112.37 34.33 1.71
N TYR A 43 111.41 33.51 2.11
CA TYR A 43 111.63 32.46 3.10
C TYR A 43 112.48 31.33 2.51
N VAL A 44 113.69 31.16 3.03
CA VAL A 44 114.59 30.06 2.66
C VAL A 44 114.45 28.95 3.70
N ASP A 45 113.86 27.82 3.29
CA ASP A 45 113.76 26.61 4.11
C ASP A 45 115.12 25.90 4.16
N TRP A 46 115.96 26.32 5.10
CA TRP A 46 117.34 25.83 5.26
C TRP A 46 117.41 24.37 5.73
N TYR A 47 116.28 23.78 6.14
CA TYR A 47 116.17 22.40 6.61
C TYR A 47 115.15 21.61 5.78
N LYS A 48 115.07 21.87 4.48
CA LYS A 48 114.29 21.04 3.58
C LYS A 48 114.97 19.67 3.42
N TRP A 49 114.47 18.67 4.14
CA TRP A 49 114.96 17.29 4.12
C TRP A 49 114.55 16.60 2.81
N GLU A 50 115.37 16.69 1.77
CA GLU A 50 115.00 16.21 0.42
C GLU A 50 115.01 14.68 0.24
N ASP A 51 115.46 13.89 1.23
CA ASP A 51 115.62 12.43 1.12
C ASP A 51 114.98 11.64 2.30
N ALA A 52 113.72 11.90 2.64
CA ALA A 52 112.99 11.16 3.68
C ALA A 52 112.51 9.76 3.19
N LYS A 53 113.45 8.86 2.89
CA LYS A 53 113.17 7.52 2.33
C LYS A 53 112.59 6.52 3.35
N HIS A 54 112.85 6.72 4.63
CA HIS A 54 112.36 5.85 5.69
C HIS A 54 111.38 6.60 6.60
N PRO A 55 110.34 5.92 7.12
CA PRO A 55 109.49 6.51 8.13
C PRO A 55 110.30 6.78 9.40
N LEU A 56 109.91 7.81 10.15
CA LEU A 56 110.54 8.18 11.42
C LEU A 56 110.50 7.04 12.47
N SER A 57 109.57 6.09 12.33
CA SER A 57 109.41 4.93 13.22
C SER A 57 109.34 3.63 12.42
N ASN A 58 110.02 2.59 12.94
CA ASN A 58 109.97 1.22 12.43
C ASN A 58 108.99 0.34 13.24
N ALA A 59 107.93 0.94 13.80
CA ALA A 59 106.92 0.18 14.53
C ALA A 59 106.20 -0.79 13.56
N PRO A 60 106.11 -2.09 13.89
CA PRO A 60 105.46 -3.06 13.03
C PRO A 60 103.98 -2.75 12.88
N GLU A 61 103.45 -2.88 11.67
CA GLU A 61 102.05 -2.57 11.42
C GLU A 61 101.11 -3.59 12.08
N PRO A 62 100.04 -3.14 12.76
CA PRO A 62 99.13 -4.05 13.41
C PRO A 62 98.24 -4.75 12.37
N LYS A 63 98.02 -6.06 12.54
CA LYS A 63 97.23 -6.92 11.63
C LYS A 63 95.84 -6.37 11.28
N ARG A 64 95.24 -5.55 12.16
CA ARG A 64 93.93 -4.90 11.94
C ARG A 64 93.89 -3.93 10.75
N ARG A 65 95.04 -3.48 10.24
CA ARG A 65 95.12 -2.65 9.03
C ARG A 65 94.87 -3.45 7.74
N PHE A 66 95.16 -4.75 7.78
CA PHE A 66 95.10 -5.63 6.61
C PHE A 66 93.91 -6.59 6.64
N ILE A 67 93.40 -6.92 7.83
CA ILE A 67 92.27 -7.82 8.01
C ILE A 67 90.98 -6.99 8.14
N PRO A 68 89.83 -7.47 7.65
CA PRO A 68 88.53 -6.83 7.88
C PRO A 68 88.30 -6.44 9.35
N SER A 69 87.59 -5.32 9.54
CA SER A 69 87.41 -4.71 10.85
C SER A 69 86.65 -5.63 11.80
N LYS A 70 87.30 -6.04 12.90
CA LYS A 70 86.65 -6.80 13.98
C LYS A 70 85.54 -6.00 14.67
N TRP A 71 85.64 -4.67 14.66
CA TRP A 71 84.61 -3.80 15.25
C TRP A 71 83.33 -3.81 14.41
N GLU A 72 83.49 -3.75 13.09
CA GLU A 72 82.40 -3.89 12.14
C GLU A 72 81.74 -5.27 12.27
N ALA A 73 82.54 -6.34 12.32
CA ALA A 73 82.01 -7.69 12.56
C ALA A 73 81.21 -7.78 13.88
N LYS A 74 81.66 -7.13 14.95
CA LYS A 74 80.93 -7.08 16.23
C LYS A 74 79.58 -6.34 16.09
N LYS A 75 79.55 -5.24 15.33
CA LYS A 75 78.32 -4.50 15.02
C LYS A 75 77.37 -5.30 14.15
N VAL A 76 77.87 -5.97 13.12
CA VAL A 76 77.08 -6.88 12.28
C VAL A 76 76.46 -7.98 13.13
N VAL A 77 77.21 -8.62 14.04
CA VAL A 77 76.66 -9.64 14.96
C VAL A 77 75.60 -9.04 15.90
N GLN A 78 75.79 -7.82 16.39
CA GLN A 78 74.78 -7.11 17.19
C GLN A 78 73.49 -6.91 16.39
N TYR A 79 73.58 -6.45 15.14
CA TYR A 79 72.43 -6.29 14.26
C TYR A 79 71.80 -7.62 13.89
N VAL A 80 72.56 -8.66 13.58
CA VAL A 80 72.05 -10.02 13.32
C VAL A 80 71.29 -10.56 14.53
N ARG A 81 71.77 -10.34 15.76
CA ARG A 81 71.05 -10.71 16.99
C ARG A 81 69.76 -9.92 17.14
N ALA A 82 69.77 -8.62 16.84
CA ALA A 82 68.58 -7.78 16.89
C ALA A 82 67.55 -8.13 15.80
N ILE A 83 68.01 -8.54 14.61
CA ILE A 83 67.17 -9.06 13.53
C ILE A 83 66.56 -10.41 13.94
N ARG A 84 67.38 -11.35 14.47
CA ARG A 84 66.88 -12.66 14.97
C ARG A 84 65.87 -12.52 16.11
N LYS A 85 66.02 -11.50 16.96
CA LYS A 85 65.07 -11.18 18.03
C LYS A 85 63.80 -10.47 17.53
N GLY A 86 63.74 -10.08 16.25
CA GLY A 86 62.60 -9.37 15.68
C GLY A 86 62.54 -7.87 16.03
N THR A 87 63.55 -7.33 16.72
CA THR A 87 63.62 -5.89 17.05
C THR A 87 63.98 -5.01 15.85
N ILE A 88 64.70 -5.55 14.87
CA ILE A 88 64.94 -4.89 13.58
C ILE A 88 64.24 -5.72 12.53
N THR A 89 63.13 -5.19 12.01
CA THR A 89 62.45 -5.71 10.83
C THR A 89 62.91 -4.90 9.62
N PHE A 90 63.14 -5.56 8.50
CA PHE A 90 63.34 -4.87 7.24
C PHE A 90 61.98 -4.54 6.65
N ASP A 91 61.75 -3.28 6.30
CA ASP A 91 60.57 -2.90 5.53
C ASP A 91 60.64 -3.60 4.18
N LYS A 92 59.77 -4.59 3.99
CA LYS A 92 59.42 -5.03 2.64
C LYS A 92 58.66 -3.87 1.98
N PRO A 93 58.78 -3.64 0.66
CA PRO A 93 57.91 -2.69 -0.02
C PRO A 93 56.46 -3.05 0.36
N LYS A 94 55.74 -2.09 0.97
CA LYS A 94 54.34 -2.27 1.33
C LYS A 94 53.57 -2.46 0.03
N GLU A 95 53.06 -3.65 -0.23
CA GLU A 95 51.96 -3.79 -1.17
C GLU A 95 50.80 -2.99 -0.56
N GLU A 96 50.34 -1.96 -1.26
CA GLU A 96 49.14 -1.23 -0.82
C GLU A 96 47.99 -2.25 -0.80
N ASP A 97 47.31 -2.38 0.34
CA ASP A 97 46.09 -3.18 0.41
C ASP A 97 45.09 -2.57 -0.58
N GLY A 98 44.93 -3.19 -1.74
CA GLY A 98 43.96 -2.78 -2.75
C GLY A 98 42.53 -2.79 -2.18
N PRO A 99 41.56 -2.18 -2.86
CA PRO A 99 40.16 -2.24 -2.43
C PRO A 99 39.74 -3.71 -2.28
N TYR A 100 39.45 -4.12 -1.04
CA TYR A 100 38.98 -5.47 -0.77
C TYR A 100 37.51 -5.56 -1.15
N LEU A 101 37.14 -6.67 -1.79
CA LEU A 101 35.75 -6.94 -2.13
C LEU A 101 35.01 -7.28 -0.84
N LEU A 102 34.22 -6.33 -0.31
CA LEU A 102 33.45 -6.51 0.93
C LEU A 102 32.35 -7.58 0.76
N TRP A 103 31.86 -7.76 -0.47
CA TRP A 103 30.89 -8.78 -0.84
C TRP A 103 31.62 -9.82 -1.68
N GLY A 104 31.65 -11.08 -1.25
CA GLY A 104 32.22 -12.18 -2.03
C GLY A 104 31.32 -12.55 -3.23
N ASP A 105 31.69 -13.62 -3.95
CA ASP A 105 30.82 -14.23 -4.95
C ASP A 105 29.56 -14.81 -4.28
N ASP A 106 28.54 -13.96 -4.12
CA ASP A 106 27.24 -14.23 -3.48
C ASP A 106 26.35 -15.23 -4.26
N SER A 107 26.97 -16.19 -4.95
CA SER A 107 26.28 -17.30 -5.62
C SER A 107 25.76 -18.36 -4.63
N GLY A 108 26.21 -18.35 -3.37
CA GLY A 108 25.90 -19.37 -2.36
C GLY A 108 25.17 -18.90 -1.09
N SER A 109 25.04 -17.60 -0.84
CA SER A 109 24.50 -17.07 0.43
C SER A 109 22.97 -16.92 0.41
N THR A 110 22.28 -18.07 0.32
CA THR A 110 20.86 -18.18 0.73
C THR A 110 20.66 -18.05 2.25
N GLU A 111 21.71 -17.73 2.99
CA GLU A 111 21.64 -17.36 4.41
C GLU A 111 21.24 -15.89 4.56
N LYS A 112 20.04 -15.56 4.07
CA LYS A 112 19.30 -14.43 4.63
C LYS A 112 19.02 -14.81 6.07
N SER A 113 19.82 -14.26 6.97
CA SER A 113 19.68 -14.37 8.41
C SER A 113 18.21 -14.43 8.82
N ASN A 114 17.78 -15.63 9.24
CA ASN A 114 16.46 -15.88 9.80
C ASN A 114 16.39 -15.27 11.22
N HIS A 115 16.62 -13.96 11.34
CA HIS A 115 16.67 -13.23 12.61
C HIS A 115 15.77 -12.00 12.49
N LEU A 116 14.62 -12.06 13.17
CA LEU A 116 13.47 -11.15 13.07
C LEU A 116 12.93 -10.96 11.65
N ALA A 117 11.60 -10.82 11.55
CA ALA A 117 10.88 -10.79 10.29
C ALA A 117 11.10 -9.46 9.52
N TYR A 118 12.33 -9.18 9.08
CA TYR A 118 12.60 -8.07 8.18
C TYR A 118 11.72 -8.22 6.93
N ILE A 119 10.88 -7.23 6.69
CA ILE A 119 10.05 -7.15 5.48
C ILE A 119 10.84 -6.32 4.48
N PRO A 120 11.34 -6.93 3.38
CA PRO A 120 12.08 -6.19 2.38
C PRO A 120 11.20 -5.08 1.81
N ALA A 121 11.83 -3.97 1.46
CA ALA A 121 11.13 -2.90 0.76
C ALA A 121 10.52 -3.43 -0.55
N PRO A 122 9.32 -2.97 -0.95
CA PRO A 122 8.77 -3.31 -2.24
C PRO A 122 9.71 -2.81 -3.34
N LYS A 123 9.99 -3.66 -4.31
CA LYS A 123 10.75 -3.28 -5.51
C LYS A 123 9.87 -2.40 -6.39
N GLN A 124 10.46 -1.44 -7.09
CA GLN A 124 9.77 -0.72 -8.15
C GLN A 124 9.34 -1.72 -9.23
N LYS A 125 8.21 -1.43 -9.88
CA LYS A 125 7.82 -2.19 -11.07
C LYS A 125 8.86 -1.94 -12.16
N LEU A 126 9.06 -2.94 -13.01
CA LEU A 126 9.86 -2.75 -14.21
C LEU A 126 9.13 -1.78 -15.14
N PRO A 127 9.84 -0.90 -15.86
CA PRO A 127 9.24 -0.01 -16.85
C PRO A 127 8.40 -0.78 -17.87
N GLY A 128 7.20 -0.28 -18.14
CA GLY A 128 6.24 -0.85 -19.08
C GLY A 128 6.28 -0.18 -20.46
N HIS A 129 5.30 -0.54 -21.30
CA HIS A 129 5.13 0.07 -22.63
C HIS A 129 4.58 1.50 -22.55
N ASP A 130 3.84 1.81 -21.48
CA ASP A 130 3.29 3.11 -21.12
C ASP A 130 4.36 4.16 -20.83
N GLU A 131 5.46 3.76 -20.19
CA GLU A 131 6.63 4.61 -19.87
C GLU A 131 7.57 4.83 -21.07
N SER A 132 7.31 4.16 -22.20
CA SER A 132 8.13 4.35 -23.40
C SER A 132 7.92 5.74 -24.00
N TYR A 133 8.94 6.28 -24.68
CA TYR A 133 8.80 7.58 -25.37
C TYR A 133 7.83 7.52 -26.57
N ASN A 134 7.55 6.32 -27.07
CA ASN A 134 6.70 6.09 -28.24
C ASN A 134 5.71 4.95 -27.96
N PRO A 135 4.77 5.14 -27.03
CA PRO A 135 3.79 4.13 -26.69
C PRO A 135 2.75 3.98 -27.82
N PRO A 136 2.07 2.83 -27.90
CA PRO A 136 0.94 2.69 -28.82
C PRO A 136 -0.19 3.64 -28.43
N LEU A 137 -1.04 3.97 -29.41
CA LEU A 137 -2.07 5.00 -29.27
C LEU A 137 -3.08 4.73 -28.14
N GLU A 138 -3.27 3.46 -27.77
CA GLU A 138 -4.17 3.03 -26.69
C GLU A 138 -3.78 3.57 -25.30
N TYR A 139 -2.48 3.84 -25.08
CA TYR A 139 -2.00 4.39 -23.81
C TYR A 139 -2.08 5.91 -23.74
N ILE A 140 -2.34 6.58 -24.86
CA ILE A 140 -2.42 8.04 -24.91
C ILE A 140 -3.82 8.43 -24.42
N PRO A 141 -3.95 9.10 -23.26
CA PRO A 141 -5.25 9.41 -22.69
C PRO A 141 -6.06 10.35 -23.58
N THR A 142 -7.38 10.18 -23.55
CA THR A 142 -8.32 11.11 -24.19
C THR A 142 -8.41 12.42 -23.40
N GLN A 143 -8.93 13.48 -24.02
CA GLN A 143 -9.10 14.77 -23.34
C GLN A 143 -10.07 14.69 -22.15
N GLU A 144 -11.09 13.83 -22.26
CA GLU A 144 -12.04 13.56 -21.17
C GLU A 144 -11.34 12.91 -19.97
N GLU A 145 -10.44 11.95 -20.22
CA GLU A 145 -9.62 11.33 -19.17
C GLU A 145 -8.67 12.34 -18.52
N ILE A 146 -8.02 13.20 -19.31
CA ILE A 146 -7.15 14.26 -18.79
C ILE A 146 -7.94 15.20 -17.86
N ASN A 147 -9.14 15.61 -18.26
CA ASN A 147 -10.02 16.42 -17.42
C ASN A 147 -10.43 15.68 -16.15
N SER A 148 -10.70 14.38 -16.25
CA SER A 148 -11.00 13.54 -15.09
C SER A 148 -9.82 13.48 -14.11
N TYR A 149 -8.58 13.37 -14.60
CA TYR A 149 -7.39 13.37 -13.75
C TYR A 149 -7.17 14.72 -13.05
N GLN A 150 -7.51 15.84 -13.71
CA GLN A 150 -7.43 17.16 -13.08
C GLN A 150 -8.44 17.33 -11.94
N LEU A 151 -9.60 16.68 -12.03
CA LEU A 151 -10.61 16.65 -10.97
C LEU A 151 -10.22 15.74 -9.79
N MET A 152 -9.36 14.74 -10.01
CA MET A 152 -8.83 13.88 -8.95
C MET A 152 -7.85 14.64 -8.04
N PHE A 153 -7.76 14.20 -6.79
CA PHE A 153 -6.75 14.66 -5.84
C PHE A 153 -5.34 14.27 -6.30
N GLU A 154 -4.33 15.09 -5.96
CA GLU A 154 -2.94 14.90 -6.39
C GLU A 154 -2.39 13.50 -6.07
N GLU A 155 -2.78 12.91 -4.93
CA GLU A 155 -2.33 11.58 -4.49
C GLU A 155 -2.89 10.42 -5.33
N ASP A 156 -4.09 10.59 -5.90
CA ASP A 156 -4.80 9.57 -6.67
C ASP A 156 -4.53 9.69 -8.19
N ARG A 157 -3.90 10.79 -8.62
CA ARG A 157 -3.57 11.01 -10.03
C ARG A 157 -2.56 9.97 -10.52
N PRO A 158 -2.64 9.57 -11.80
CA PRO A 158 -1.55 8.85 -12.44
C PRO A 158 -0.24 9.64 -12.30
N LYS A 159 0.85 8.96 -11.92
CA LYS A 159 2.16 9.58 -11.66
C LYS A 159 2.71 10.35 -12.86
N PHE A 160 2.47 9.81 -14.04
CA PHE A 160 2.79 10.46 -15.31
C PHE A 160 1.66 10.23 -16.32
N ILE A 161 1.57 11.13 -17.28
CA ILE A 161 0.66 11.01 -18.43
C ILE A 161 1.50 10.52 -19.60
N PRO A 162 1.20 9.33 -20.18
CA PRO A 162 1.91 8.83 -21.35
C PRO A 162 1.82 9.82 -22.51
N LYS A 163 2.97 10.15 -23.09
CA LYS A 163 3.08 11.04 -24.26
C LYS A 163 3.90 10.35 -25.32
N ARG A 164 3.45 10.49 -26.56
CA ARG A 164 4.14 9.95 -27.72
C ARG A 164 5.02 11.01 -28.36
N PHE A 165 6.30 10.68 -28.48
CA PHE A 165 7.31 11.48 -29.17
C PHE A 165 7.80 10.72 -30.40
N THR A 166 7.96 11.43 -31.52
CA THR A 166 8.39 10.83 -32.79
C THR A 166 9.87 10.43 -32.78
N SER A 167 10.70 11.12 -32.00
CA SER A 167 12.14 10.87 -31.93
C SER A 167 12.67 10.94 -30.49
N MET A 168 13.79 10.27 -30.21
CA MET A 168 14.43 10.41 -28.88
C MET A 168 14.98 11.81 -28.63
N ARG A 169 15.34 12.55 -29.69
CA ARG A 169 15.87 13.92 -29.55
C ARG A 169 14.81 14.94 -29.13
N SER A 170 13.54 14.62 -29.37
CA SER A 170 12.39 15.46 -28.97
C SER A 170 11.90 15.19 -27.55
N ILE A 171 12.50 14.24 -26.82
CA ILE A 171 12.09 13.93 -25.44
C ILE A 171 12.49 15.11 -24.54
N PRO A 172 11.53 15.77 -23.87
CA PRO A 172 11.83 16.82 -22.90
C PRO A 172 12.40 16.22 -21.61
N SER A 173 13.07 17.04 -20.81
CA SER A 173 13.42 16.66 -19.44
C SER A 173 12.16 16.39 -18.64
N TYR A 174 12.10 15.26 -17.93
CA TYR A 174 10.96 14.91 -17.11
C TYR A 174 10.94 15.74 -15.82
N GLU A 175 9.95 16.64 -15.69
CA GLU A 175 9.87 17.62 -14.60
C GLU A 175 9.71 16.97 -13.21
N ASN A 176 8.97 15.86 -13.13
CA ASN A 176 8.66 15.20 -11.86
C ASN A 176 9.72 14.18 -11.40
N ALA A 177 10.83 14.00 -12.14
CA ALA A 177 11.83 12.97 -11.82
C ALA A 177 12.37 13.07 -10.38
N MET A 178 12.66 14.30 -9.95
CA MET A 178 13.17 14.58 -8.59
C MET A 178 12.09 14.38 -7.53
N LYS A 179 10.83 14.78 -7.83
CA LYS A 179 9.69 14.61 -6.93
C LYS A 179 9.42 13.13 -6.68
N GLU A 180 9.36 12.31 -7.73
CA GLU A 180 9.13 10.86 -7.62
C GLU A 180 10.25 10.14 -6.87
N SER A 181 11.51 10.52 -7.11
CA SER A 181 12.66 9.96 -6.41
C SER A 181 12.63 10.30 -4.92
N PHE A 182 12.24 11.54 -4.59
CA PHE A 182 12.10 11.98 -3.20
C PHE A 182 10.93 11.28 -2.49
N GLU A 183 9.75 11.21 -3.11
CA GLU A 183 8.58 10.48 -2.60
C GLU A 183 8.91 9.00 -2.38
N ARG A 184 9.66 8.38 -3.30
CA ARG A 184 10.15 7.02 -3.13
C ARG A 184 11.03 6.85 -1.89
N CYS A 185 11.89 7.81 -1.58
CA CYS A 185 12.69 7.82 -0.36
C CYS A 185 11.82 7.95 0.89
N LEU A 186 10.78 8.79 0.84
CA LEU A 186 9.79 8.90 1.92
C LEU A 186 9.02 7.59 2.11
N ASP A 187 8.58 6.93 1.04
CA ASP A 187 7.92 5.62 1.09
C ASP A 187 8.82 4.54 1.72
N LEU A 188 10.13 4.59 1.46
CA LEU A 188 11.08 3.65 2.05
C LEU A 188 11.25 3.83 3.55
N TYR A 189 11.21 5.09 4.01
CA TYR A 189 11.54 5.47 5.37
C TYR A 189 10.32 5.54 6.29
N LEU A 190 9.25 6.21 5.85
CA LEU A 190 8.08 6.54 6.67
C LEU A 190 6.99 5.47 6.61
N CYS A 191 6.75 4.86 5.46
CA CYS A 191 5.59 3.98 5.29
C CYS A 191 5.79 2.62 6.00
N PRO A 192 4.84 2.19 6.85
CA PRO A 192 4.92 0.90 7.53
C PRO A 192 4.77 -0.26 6.53
N ARG A 193 5.65 -1.26 6.64
CA ARG A 193 5.68 -2.41 5.73
C ARG A 193 4.88 -3.58 6.30
N VAL A 194 3.94 -4.11 5.51
CA VAL A 194 3.05 -5.20 5.93
C VAL A 194 3.08 -6.33 4.90
N ARG A 195 3.20 -7.58 5.36
CA ARG A 195 3.05 -8.77 4.51
C ARG A 195 1.56 -9.05 4.27
N LYS A 196 1.05 -8.59 3.12
CA LYS A 196 -0.32 -8.93 2.67
C LYS A 196 -0.29 -10.17 1.79
N LYS A 197 -1.11 -11.17 2.10
CA LYS A 197 -1.36 -12.31 1.21
C LYS A 197 -2.38 -11.89 0.16
N ARG A 198 -1.93 -11.55 -1.05
CA ARG A 198 -2.83 -11.31 -2.19
C ARG A 198 -3.33 -12.67 -2.69
N LEU A 199 -4.64 -12.81 -2.81
CA LEU A 199 -5.28 -14.00 -3.35
C LEU A 199 -5.30 -13.88 -4.87
N ASN A 200 -4.40 -14.60 -5.54
CA ASN A 200 -4.42 -14.75 -7.00
C ASN A 200 -5.32 -15.96 -7.32
N ILE A 201 -6.63 -15.75 -7.24
CA ILE A 201 -7.65 -16.79 -7.40
C ILE A 201 -8.52 -16.42 -8.60
N ASP A 202 -8.78 -17.38 -9.47
CA ASP A 202 -9.72 -17.19 -10.58
C ASP A 202 -11.14 -16.98 -10.02
N PRO A 203 -11.88 -15.95 -10.47
CA PRO A 203 -13.18 -15.60 -9.89
C PRO A 203 -14.20 -16.74 -10.02
N GLU A 204 -14.04 -17.62 -11.01
CA GLU A 204 -14.91 -18.78 -11.20
C GLU A 204 -14.78 -19.84 -10.09
N SER A 205 -13.59 -19.98 -9.50
CA SER A 205 -13.35 -20.93 -8.41
C SER A 205 -14.04 -20.54 -7.11
N LEU A 206 -14.48 -19.29 -6.98
CA LEU A 206 -15.29 -18.81 -5.86
C LEU A 206 -16.75 -19.29 -5.95
N LYS A 207 -17.20 -19.77 -7.12
CA LYS A 207 -18.57 -20.25 -7.30
C LYS A 207 -18.71 -21.66 -6.72
N PRO A 208 -19.74 -21.94 -5.90
CA PRO A 208 -20.02 -23.29 -5.45
C PRO A 208 -20.41 -24.18 -6.64
N LYS A 209 -20.08 -25.46 -6.55
CA LYS A 209 -20.44 -26.46 -7.57
C LYS A 209 -21.91 -26.85 -7.38
N LEU A 210 -22.82 -26.13 -8.05
CA LEU A 210 -24.26 -26.43 -8.06
C LEU A 210 -24.62 -27.35 -9.24
N PRO A 211 -25.64 -28.21 -9.11
CA PRO A 211 -26.16 -28.99 -10.23
C PRO A 211 -26.70 -28.06 -11.31
N SER A 212 -26.67 -28.53 -12.56
CA SER A 212 -27.11 -27.71 -13.68
C SER A 212 -28.63 -27.53 -13.66
N ARG A 213 -29.13 -26.34 -13.97
CA ARG A 213 -30.58 -26.07 -14.07
C ARG A 213 -31.33 -27.06 -14.98
N LYS A 214 -30.65 -27.66 -15.96
CA LYS A 214 -31.25 -28.60 -16.91
C LYS A 214 -31.67 -29.91 -16.24
N GLU A 215 -30.98 -30.33 -15.19
CA GLU A 215 -31.28 -31.55 -14.43
C GLU A 215 -32.52 -31.38 -13.53
N LEU A 216 -32.84 -30.15 -13.12
CA LEU A 216 -33.95 -29.86 -12.21
C LEU A 216 -35.31 -29.68 -12.91
N LYS A 217 -35.43 -30.09 -14.17
CA LYS A 217 -36.71 -30.03 -14.88
C LYS A 217 -37.70 -31.07 -14.33
N PRO A 218 -39.01 -30.75 -14.26
CA PRO A 218 -39.68 -29.57 -14.81
C PRO A 218 -39.75 -28.37 -13.85
N TYR A 219 -39.64 -27.16 -14.41
CA TYR A 219 -39.93 -25.89 -13.74
C TYR A 219 -40.53 -24.92 -14.77
N PRO A 220 -41.37 -23.95 -14.36
CA PRO A 220 -41.97 -22.98 -15.28
C PRO A 220 -40.89 -22.08 -15.91
N ILE A 221 -40.94 -21.89 -17.24
CA ILE A 221 -39.94 -21.11 -18.00
C ILE A 221 -40.55 -19.82 -18.56
N THR A 222 -41.78 -19.92 -19.06
CA THR A 222 -42.48 -18.82 -19.73
C THR A 222 -43.85 -18.64 -19.12
N CYS A 223 -44.31 -17.39 -19.06
CA CYS A 223 -45.71 -17.10 -18.78
C CYS A 223 -46.58 -17.73 -19.89
N TYR A 224 -47.56 -18.53 -19.50
CA TYR A 224 -48.47 -19.21 -20.45
C TYR A 224 -49.76 -18.42 -20.65
N ILE A 225 -50.36 -17.91 -19.56
CA ILE A 225 -51.65 -17.20 -19.56
C ILE A 225 -51.54 -15.94 -18.70
N GLU A 226 -52.21 -14.88 -19.17
CA GLU A 226 -52.36 -13.62 -18.45
C GLU A 226 -53.85 -13.38 -18.14
N TYR A 227 -54.19 -13.24 -16.86
CA TYR A 227 -55.56 -13.02 -16.39
C TYR A 227 -55.90 -11.54 -16.41
N LYS A 228 -56.35 -11.04 -17.56
CA LYS A 228 -56.67 -9.62 -17.74
C LYS A 228 -58.05 -9.28 -17.21
N GLY A 229 -58.10 -8.34 -16.28
CA GLY A 229 -59.33 -7.62 -16.02
C GLY A 229 -59.41 -6.87 -14.70
N HIS A 230 -58.56 -7.15 -13.71
CA HIS A 230 -58.46 -6.29 -12.54
C HIS A 230 -58.00 -4.88 -12.94
N GLU A 231 -58.56 -3.87 -12.28
CA GLU A 231 -58.29 -2.45 -12.55
C GLU A 231 -57.15 -1.90 -11.67
N ASP A 232 -56.77 -2.64 -10.63
CA ASP A 232 -55.69 -2.32 -9.70
C ASP A 232 -54.90 -3.58 -9.28
N ALA A 233 -53.84 -3.41 -8.51
CA ALA A 233 -52.92 -4.46 -8.08
C ALA A 233 -53.65 -5.66 -7.42
N VAL A 234 -53.32 -6.86 -7.92
CA VAL A 234 -53.77 -8.13 -7.32
C VAL A 234 -52.97 -8.38 -6.06
N THR A 235 -53.64 -8.38 -4.90
CA THR A 235 -53.02 -8.50 -3.57
C THR A 235 -52.85 -9.95 -3.14
N SER A 236 -53.73 -10.83 -3.61
CA SER A 236 -53.76 -12.23 -3.19
C SER A 236 -54.35 -13.13 -4.25
N ILE A 237 -53.90 -14.38 -4.26
CA ILE A 237 -54.35 -15.43 -5.17
C ILE A 237 -54.49 -16.71 -4.35
N SER A 238 -55.56 -17.47 -4.60
CA SER A 238 -55.75 -18.80 -4.03
C SER A 238 -56.31 -19.74 -5.08
N ILE A 239 -55.84 -20.98 -5.06
CA ILE A 239 -56.23 -22.02 -6.00
C ILE A 239 -57.18 -22.99 -5.28
N GLU A 240 -58.17 -23.50 -6.00
CA GLU A 240 -59.04 -24.56 -5.52
C GLU A 240 -58.28 -25.90 -5.41
N ALA A 241 -58.71 -26.79 -4.50
CA ALA A 241 -58.15 -28.14 -4.36
C ALA A 241 -58.04 -28.95 -5.67
N SER A 242 -58.95 -28.74 -6.64
CA SER A 242 -58.92 -29.42 -7.94
C SER A 242 -57.87 -28.85 -8.92
N GLY A 243 -57.44 -27.61 -8.70
CA GLY A 243 -56.55 -26.85 -9.59
C GLY A 243 -57.20 -26.28 -10.85
N GLN A 244 -58.51 -26.49 -11.07
CA GLN A 244 -59.23 -25.95 -12.23
C GLN A 244 -59.58 -24.47 -12.07
N TRP A 245 -59.88 -24.05 -10.84
CA TRP A 245 -60.32 -22.70 -10.52
C TRP A 245 -59.29 -21.98 -9.65
N MET A 246 -59.12 -20.69 -9.93
CA MET A 246 -58.25 -19.79 -9.18
C MET A 246 -59.02 -18.53 -8.81
N ALA A 247 -59.02 -18.14 -7.54
CA ALA A 247 -59.54 -16.85 -7.11
C ALA A 247 -58.41 -15.84 -6.94
N SER A 248 -58.68 -14.59 -7.32
CA SER A 248 -57.80 -13.45 -7.06
C SER A 248 -58.57 -12.33 -6.35
N GLY A 249 -57.90 -11.69 -5.39
CA GLY A 249 -58.35 -10.47 -4.74
C GLY A 249 -57.50 -9.29 -5.18
N SER A 250 -58.12 -8.14 -5.42
CA SER A 250 -57.42 -6.91 -5.83
C SER A 250 -57.78 -5.73 -4.93
N SER A 251 -56.89 -4.75 -4.94
CA SER A 251 -57.12 -3.41 -4.38
C SER A 251 -58.27 -2.66 -5.07
N ASP A 252 -58.70 -3.10 -6.27
CA ASP A 252 -59.87 -2.55 -6.98
C ASP A 252 -61.21 -2.85 -6.26
N GLY A 253 -61.16 -3.58 -5.14
CA GLY A 253 -62.33 -3.94 -4.34
C GLY A 253 -63.14 -5.08 -4.94
N THR A 254 -62.55 -5.82 -5.90
CA THR A 254 -63.18 -6.97 -6.54
C THR A 254 -62.43 -8.27 -6.25
N VAL A 255 -63.21 -9.34 -6.12
CA VAL A 255 -62.72 -10.72 -6.11
C VAL A 255 -63.19 -11.39 -7.39
N ARG A 256 -62.28 -12.05 -8.08
CA ARG A 256 -62.57 -12.73 -9.35
C ARG A 256 -62.19 -14.19 -9.29
N VAL A 257 -63.01 -15.04 -9.89
CA VAL A 257 -62.70 -16.46 -10.10
C VAL A 257 -62.38 -16.67 -11.57
N TRP A 258 -61.26 -17.33 -11.80
CA TRP A 258 -60.71 -17.60 -13.12
C TRP A 258 -60.59 -19.09 -13.36
N GLU A 259 -60.81 -19.48 -14.60
CA GLU A 259 -60.46 -20.81 -15.11
C GLU A 259 -58.95 -20.85 -15.42
N VAL A 260 -58.23 -21.80 -14.83
CA VAL A 260 -56.76 -21.85 -14.89
C VAL A 260 -56.23 -22.12 -16.31
N GLU A 261 -56.96 -22.89 -17.11
CA GLU A 261 -56.53 -23.28 -18.46
C GLU A 261 -56.81 -22.22 -19.54
N THR A 262 -57.80 -21.35 -19.33
CA THR A 262 -58.26 -20.43 -20.39
C THR A 262 -58.07 -18.96 -20.03
N GLY A 263 -57.87 -18.64 -18.75
CA GLY A 263 -57.85 -17.26 -18.27
C GLY A 263 -59.22 -16.59 -18.24
N ARG A 264 -60.32 -17.34 -18.42
CA ARG A 264 -61.69 -16.77 -18.42
C ARG A 264 -62.14 -16.45 -17.00
N CYS A 265 -62.71 -15.26 -16.82
CA CYS A 265 -63.34 -14.86 -15.57
C CYS A 265 -64.74 -15.47 -15.48
N LEU A 266 -64.94 -16.44 -14.60
CA LEU A 266 -66.24 -17.06 -14.35
C LEU A 266 -67.14 -16.11 -13.56
N ARG A 267 -66.59 -15.52 -12.49
CA ARG A 267 -67.37 -14.72 -11.54
C ARG A 267 -66.58 -13.53 -11.02
N ARG A 268 -67.31 -12.45 -10.76
CA ARG A 268 -66.82 -11.19 -10.20
C ARG A 268 -67.71 -10.82 -9.01
N TRP A 269 -67.12 -10.64 -7.84
CA TRP A 269 -67.79 -10.07 -6.68
C TRP A 269 -67.23 -8.67 -6.40
N GLU A 270 -68.12 -7.72 -6.18
CA GLU A 270 -67.77 -6.36 -5.78
C GLU A 270 -67.95 -6.22 -4.27
N VAL A 271 -66.84 -6.18 -3.55
CA VAL A 271 -66.79 -6.07 -2.09
C VAL A 271 -66.79 -4.61 -1.65
N GLY A 272 -66.25 -3.71 -2.50
CA GLY A 272 -66.29 -2.25 -2.31
C GLY A 272 -65.18 -1.69 -1.41
N GLU A 273 -64.35 -2.55 -0.82
CA GLU A 273 -63.15 -2.19 -0.06
C GLU A 273 -61.99 -3.05 -0.55
N ALA A 274 -60.76 -2.54 -0.44
CA ALA A 274 -59.56 -3.24 -0.92
C ALA A 274 -59.42 -4.61 -0.26
N VAL A 275 -59.31 -5.65 -1.09
CA VAL A 275 -59.17 -7.03 -0.63
C VAL A 275 -57.74 -7.26 -0.20
N SER A 276 -57.53 -7.75 1.02
CA SER A 276 -56.19 -8.03 1.56
C SER A 276 -55.74 -9.46 1.29
N CYS A 277 -56.62 -10.44 1.49
CA CYS A 277 -56.31 -11.85 1.35
C CYS A 277 -57.54 -12.63 0.86
N VAL A 278 -57.30 -13.66 0.05
CA VAL A 278 -58.29 -14.58 -0.46
C VAL A 278 -57.77 -15.99 -0.21
N SER A 279 -58.62 -16.87 0.33
CA SER A 279 -58.26 -18.24 0.67
C SER A 279 -59.41 -19.19 0.37
N TRP A 280 -59.14 -20.16 -0.49
CA TRP A 280 -60.06 -21.25 -0.81
C TRP A 280 -60.05 -22.31 0.28
N ASN A 281 -61.21 -22.90 0.55
CA ASN A 281 -61.28 -24.09 1.38
C ASN A 281 -60.52 -25.24 0.67
N PRO A 282 -59.61 -25.94 1.37
CA PRO A 282 -58.82 -27.03 0.78
C PRO A 282 -59.62 -28.32 0.51
N LEU A 283 -60.88 -28.42 0.96
CA LEU A 283 -61.72 -29.59 0.69
C LEU A 283 -62.33 -29.53 -0.72
N PRO A 284 -62.30 -30.64 -1.49
CA PRO A 284 -62.83 -30.67 -2.85
C PRO A 284 -64.36 -30.60 -2.89
N ASP A 285 -65.04 -31.05 -1.83
CA ASP A 285 -66.51 -31.08 -1.76
C ASP A 285 -67.11 -29.74 -1.31
N MET A 286 -66.26 -28.80 -0.86
CA MET A 286 -66.68 -27.54 -0.24
C MET A 286 -66.04 -26.35 -0.94
N HIS A 287 -66.70 -25.86 -2.00
CA HIS A 287 -66.24 -24.71 -2.78
C HIS A 287 -66.54 -23.36 -2.11
N ILE A 288 -66.02 -23.17 -0.89
CA ILE A 288 -66.15 -21.94 -0.11
C ILE A 288 -64.90 -21.09 -0.27
N LEU A 289 -65.10 -19.80 -0.50
CA LEU A 289 -64.04 -18.81 -0.59
C LEU A 289 -64.09 -17.87 0.61
N ALA A 290 -63.00 -17.81 1.38
CA ALA A 290 -62.83 -16.81 2.42
C ALA A 290 -62.09 -15.60 1.87
N VAL A 291 -62.62 -14.41 2.09
CA VAL A 291 -62.09 -13.14 1.59
C VAL A 291 -61.98 -12.16 2.75
N SER A 292 -60.84 -11.54 2.96
CA SER A 292 -60.72 -10.39 3.87
C SER A 292 -60.73 -9.07 3.12
N ALA A 293 -61.60 -8.16 3.54
CA ALA A 293 -61.68 -6.80 3.04
C ALA A 293 -61.86 -5.85 4.23
N GLY A 294 -60.85 -5.01 4.48
CA GLY A 294 -60.87 -4.09 5.61
C GLY A 294 -61.07 -4.81 6.95
N GLN A 295 -62.17 -4.49 7.64
CA GLN A 295 -62.56 -5.10 8.92
C GLN A 295 -63.38 -6.39 8.78
N ASP A 296 -63.83 -6.69 7.56
CA ASP A 296 -64.79 -7.74 7.30
C ASP A 296 -64.11 -8.96 6.67
N VAL A 297 -64.52 -10.15 7.11
CA VAL A 297 -64.21 -11.41 6.44
C VAL A 297 -65.49 -11.98 5.85
N LEU A 298 -65.49 -12.19 4.54
CA LEU A 298 -66.61 -12.71 3.78
C LEU A 298 -66.35 -14.18 3.44
N LEU A 299 -67.30 -15.04 3.79
CA LEU A 299 -67.37 -16.41 3.29
C LEU A 299 -68.36 -16.42 2.12
N LEU A 300 -67.82 -16.56 0.92
CA LEU A 300 -68.57 -16.54 -0.33
C LEU A 300 -68.78 -17.96 -0.85
N ASN A 301 -70.00 -18.24 -1.27
CA ASN A 301 -70.27 -19.42 -2.09
C ASN A 301 -69.82 -19.13 -3.52
N THR A 302 -68.89 -19.95 -4.02
CA THR A 302 -68.38 -19.80 -5.38
C THR A 302 -69.40 -20.19 -6.45
N GLY A 303 -70.41 -21.00 -6.09
CA GLY A 303 -71.42 -21.53 -7.02
C GLY A 303 -70.84 -22.57 -7.98
N LEU A 304 -69.72 -23.19 -7.60
CA LEU A 304 -69.09 -24.31 -8.28
C LEU A 304 -69.59 -25.62 -7.64
N GLY A 305 -69.69 -26.69 -8.43
CA GLY A 305 -70.16 -28.01 -7.99
C GLY A 305 -71.63 -28.31 -8.32
N ASP A 306 -72.05 -29.54 -8.00
CA ASP A 306 -73.41 -30.07 -8.24
C ASP A 306 -74.49 -29.32 -7.45
N GLU A 307 -75.74 -29.38 -7.91
CA GLU A 307 -76.88 -28.72 -7.24
C GLU A 307 -77.04 -29.18 -5.78
N GLU A 308 -76.72 -30.44 -5.46
CA GLU A 308 -76.76 -30.99 -4.11
C GLU A 308 -75.70 -30.35 -3.19
N LEU A 309 -74.45 -30.24 -3.65
CA LEU A 309 -73.36 -29.60 -2.92
C LEU A 309 -73.63 -28.11 -2.72
N GLN A 310 -74.17 -27.43 -3.74
CA GLN A 310 -74.56 -26.03 -3.62
C GLN A 310 -75.66 -25.83 -2.58
N ASN A 311 -76.61 -26.75 -2.47
CA ASN A 311 -77.65 -26.69 -1.45
C ASN A 311 -77.07 -26.93 -0.05
N GLN A 312 -76.17 -27.90 0.12
CA GLN A 312 -75.46 -28.11 1.38
C GLN A 312 -74.64 -26.87 1.81
N ILE A 313 -73.91 -26.24 0.87
CA ILE A 313 -73.15 -25.03 1.15
C ILE A 313 -74.08 -23.85 1.49
N LYS A 314 -75.21 -23.71 0.79
CA LYS A 314 -76.22 -22.68 1.10
C LYS A 314 -76.83 -22.88 2.48
N GLU A 315 -77.14 -24.11 2.87
CA GLU A 315 -77.61 -24.46 4.21
C GLU A 315 -76.56 -24.14 5.28
N LEU A 316 -75.28 -24.44 5.02
CA LEU A 316 -74.18 -24.14 5.95
C LEU A 316 -73.88 -22.65 6.10
N LEU A 317 -74.02 -21.87 5.03
CA LEU A 317 -73.87 -20.41 5.06
C LEU A 317 -75.14 -19.70 5.55
N TRP A 318 -76.23 -20.44 5.76
CA TRP A 318 -77.48 -19.90 6.29
C TRP A 318 -77.42 -19.84 7.82
N ILE A 319 -77.41 -18.61 8.35
CA ILE A 319 -77.61 -18.35 9.78
C ILE A 319 -79.06 -17.94 9.99
N ASP A 320 -79.80 -18.68 10.82
CA ASP A 320 -81.00 -18.15 11.46
C ASP A 320 -80.56 -17.17 12.54
N SER A 321 -81.06 -15.94 12.49
CA SER A 321 -80.84 -14.95 13.54
C SER A 321 -81.50 -15.42 14.85
N SER A 322 -80.84 -16.33 15.57
CA SER A 322 -81.16 -16.73 16.93
C SER A 322 -79.87 -16.84 17.75
N THR A 323 -79.62 -15.74 18.46
CA THR A 323 -78.80 -15.53 19.66
C THR A 323 -77.99 -16.70 20.26
N ALA A 324 -76.73 -16.43 20.61
CA ALA A 324 -76.18 -16.85 21.89
C ALA A 324 -75.92 -15.58 22.73
N SER A 325 -76.79 -15.32 23.70
CA SER A 325 -76.46 -14.47 24.83
C SER A 325 -75.46 -15.23 25.70
N ASP A 326 -74.16 -15.00 25.49
CA ASP A 326 -73.16 -15.53 26.41
C ASP A 326 -73.25 -14.77 27.73
N ASP A 327 -73.66 -15.52 28.76
CA ASP A 327 -73.85 -15.11 30.15
C ASP A 327 -72.51 -14.95 30.88
N SER A 328 -71.58 -14.18 30.29
CA SER A 328 -70.29 -13.85 30.89
C SER A 328 -70.01 -12.35 30.76
N GLY A 329 -69.89 -11.68 31.91
CA GLY A 329 -69.95 -10.22 32.04
C GLY A 329 -69.06 -9.38 31.13
N ASP A 330 -69.63 -8.24 30.71
CA ASP A 330 -68.98 -6.99 30.32
C ASP A 330 -67.81 -7.03 29.31
N LYS A 331 -67.85 -7.95 28.33
CA LYS A 331 -66.99 -7.86 27.14
C LYS A 331 -67.86 -7.86 25.88
N ALA A 332 -67.80 -6.77 25.12
CA ALA A 332 -68.41 -6.70 23.80
C ALA A 332 -67.90 -7.87 22.92
N PRO A 333 -68.77 -8.49 22.09
CA PRO A 333 -68.36 -9.60 21.25
C PRO A 333 -67.23 -9.14 20.32
N SER A 334 -66.14 -9.91 20.27
CA SER A 334 -64.96 -9.58 19.47
C SER A 334 -65.19 -9.68 17.95
N VAL A 335 -66.23 -10.41 17.55
CA VAL A 335 -66.65 -10.65 16.16
C VAL A 335 -68.16 -10.65 16.09
N SER A 336 -68.75 -9.91 15.15
CA SER A 336 -70.19 -9.98 14.87
C SER A 336 -70.44 -10.72 13.56
N TRP A 337 -71.43 -11.62 13.60
CA TRP A 337 -71.86 -12.42 12.46
C TRP A 337 -73.03 -11.70 11.80
N LEU A 338 -72.83 -11.30 10.55
CA LEU A 338 -73.79 -10.59 9.72
C LEU A 338 -74.05 -11.43 8.47
N LYS A 339 -75.29 -11.43 8.01
CA LYS A 339 -75.63 -12.02 6.72
C LYS A 339 -75.34 -11.00 5.61
N ASP A 340 -74.69 -11.42 4.54
CA ASP A 340 -74.54 -10.59 3.36
C ASP A 340 -75.59 -10.96 2.31
N ASP A 341 -76.65 -10.17 2.25
CA ASP A 341 -77.74 -10.34 1.29
C ASP A 341 -77.28 -10.08 -0.16
N LYS A 342 -76.17 -9.35 -0.36
CA LYS A 342 -75.70 -9.00 -1.72
C LYS A 342 -75.01 -10.17 -2.43
N HIS A 343 -74.28 -11.00 -1.69
CA HIS A 343 -73.44 -12.05 -2.27
C HIS A 343 -73.82 -13.46 -1.79
N MET A 344 -74.95 -13.61 -1.09
CA MET A 344 -75.43 -14.87 -0.49
C MET A 344 -74.33 -15.56 0.33
N GLY A 345 -73.65 -14.77 1.16
CA GLY A 345 -72.50 -15.20 1.95
C GLY A 345 -72.61 -14.75 3.41
N LEU A 346 -71.62 -15.16 4.19
CA LEU A 346 -71.53 -14.86 5.61
C LEU A 346 -70.47 -13.76 5.81
N ARG A 347 -70.81 -12.70 6.53
CA ARG A 347 -69.93 -11.57 6.82
C ARG A 347 -69.57 -11.54 8.29
N LEU A 348 -68.29 -11.66 8.59
CA LEU A 348 -67.72 -11.58 9.91
C LEU A 348 -67.08 -10.22 10.08
N ARG A 349 -67.68 -9.36 10.90
CA ARG A 349 -67.13 -8.05 11.18
C ARG A 349 -66.25 -8.12 12.42
N HIS A 350 -64.97 -7.85 12.23
CA HIS A 350 -63.98 -7.81 13.29
C HIS A 350 -63.77 -6.38 13.81
N PHE A 351 -63.19 -6.25 15.01
CA PHE A 351 -62.88 -4.95 15.61
C PHE A 351 -61.74 -4.19 14.89
N LYS A 352 -60.81 -4.92 14.26
CA LYS A 352 -59.64 -4.38 13.54
C LYS A 352 -59.59 -4.88 12.10
N THR A 353 -58.76 -4.24 11.29
CA THR A 353 -58.52 -4.66 9.92
C THR A 353 -57.85 -6.04 9.89
N VAL A 354 -58.36 -6.91 9.02
CA VAL A 354 -57.87 -8.27 8.82
C VAL A 354 -56.91 -8.29 7.65
N THR A 355 -55.67 -8.76 7.89
CA THR A 355 -54.63 -8.77 6.85
C THR A 355 -54.50 -10.12 6.15
N ALA A 356 -54.78 -11.22 6.85
CA ALA A 356 -54.68 -12.56 6.28
C ALA A 356 -55.79 -13.47 6.78
N VAL A 357 -56.26 -14.35 5.89
CA VAL A 357 -57.22 -15.41 6.18
C VAL A 357 -56.66 -16.70 5.61
N GLU A 358 -56.60 -17.75 6.41
CA GLU A 358 -56.06 -19.03 5.99
C GLU A 358 -56.91 -20.17 6.53
N TRP A 359 -57.25 -21.13 5.67
CA TRP A 359 -57.93 -22.35 6.07
C TRP A 359 -56.97 -23.36 6.69
N HIS A 360 -57.41 -24.04 7.73
CA HIS A 360 -56.70 -25.23 8.21
C HIS A 360 -56.69 -26.31 7.12
N ARG A 361 -55.63 -27.12 7.04
CA ARG A 361 -55.48 -28.17 6.02
C ARG A 361 -56.67 -29.13 5.91
N LYS A 362 -57.40 -29.37 7.01
CA LYS A 362 -58.59 -30.22 7.02
C LYS A 362 -59.86 -29.53 6.50
N GLY A 363 -59.88 -28.21 6.37
CA GLY A 363 -61.05 -27.42 5.96
C GLY A 363 -62.09 -27.17 7.05
N ASP A 364 -61.87 -27.67 8.28
CA ASP A 364 -62.84 -27.61 9.38
C ASP A 364 -63.02 -26.19 9.97
N TYR A 365 -61.95 -25.39 9.95
CA TYR A 365 -61.94 -24.02 10.46
C TYR A 365 -60.91 -23.18 9.70
N PHE A 366 -61.01 -21.86 9.81
CA PHE A 366 -60.04 -20.91 9.28
C PHE A 366 -59.52 -20.00 10.40
N SER A 367 -58.32 -19.47 10.22
CA SER A 367 -57.70 -18.50 11.10
C SER A 367 -57.65 -17.14 10.43
N THR A 368 -57.92 -16.08 11.20
CA THR A 368 -57.80 -14.68 10.75
C THR A 368 -56.69 -13.99 11.53
N VAL A 369 -55.85 -13.24 10.83
CA VAL A 369 -54.75 -12.48 11.44
C VAL A 369 -55.12 -10.99 11.46
N MET A 370 -55.19 -10.44 12.67
CA MET A 370 -55.37 -9.02 12.93
C MET A 370 -54.08 -8.46 13.54
N PRO A 371 -53.19 -7.84 12.74
CA PRO A 371 -51.99 -7.25 13.29
C PRO A 371 -52.35 -6.04 14.16
N THR A 372 -51.73 -5.97 15.33
CA THR A 372 -51.68 -4.74 16.12
C THR A 372 -50.64 -3.82 15.48
N ASP A 373 -50.98 -2.54 15.25
CA ASP A 373 -50.14 -1.52 14.61
C ASP A 373 -48.65 -1.64 14.95
N ILE A 374 -47.93 -2.44 14.17
CA ILE A 374 -46.48 -2.44 14.07
C ILE A 374 -46.21 -2.28 12.58
N LEU A 375 -45.91 -1.02 12.25
CA LEU A 375 -45.53 -0.49 10.96
C LEU A 375 -44.47 -1.36 10.26
N PHE A 376 -44.91 -2.37 9.51
CA PHE A 376 -44.12 -2.96 8.44
C PHE A 376 -44.99 -3.10 7.19
N LYS A 377 -45.18 -1.97 6.50
CA LYS A 377 -45.35 -1.98 5.04
C LYS A 377 -43.99 -2.38 4.44
N CYS A 378 -43.67 -3.67 4.48
CA CYS A 378 -42.62 -4.23 3.64
C CYS A 378 -43.20 -4.32 2.22
N PHE A 379 -42.99 -3.26 1.44
CA PHE A 379 -43.01 -3.38 -0.01
C PHE A 379 -41.79 -4.22 -0.42
N PHE A 380 -42.04 -5.34 -1.11
CA PHE A 380 -41.04 -6.03 -1.90
C PHE A 380 -41.13 -5.56 -3.35
#